data_AF-A0A1I8MXR9-F1
#
_entry.id   AF-A0A1I8MXR9-F1
#
_cell.length_a   1.000
_cell.length_b   1.000
_cell.length_c   1.000
_cell.angle_alpha   90.00
_cell.angle_beta   90.00
_cell.angle_gamma   90.00
#
_symmetry.space_group_name_H-M   'P 1'
#
loop_
_entity.id
_entity.type
_entity.pdbx_description
1 polymer ?
#
loop_
_entity_poly.entity_id
_entity_poly.type
_entity_poly.pdbx_seq_one_letter_code
_entity_poly.pdbx_strand_id
1 'polypeptide(L)'
;EKLFRRNIINGEEDYITWAQFCKEPLPDRSFTFWDWFFAIMKLTKDHLLSLWKAGLIVGFINKGKAERTLKELVGGTFLLRFSDSELGGITVGFVNDQNVVLMLSPWTARDLNIRGLADRIHDLDVLRYIYPTNRLRDEAFQEFYTQRM
;
A
#
# COMPACT_ATOMS: atom_id res chain seq x y z
N GLU A 1 -0.34 -10.79 -12.04
CA GLU A 1 0.95 -11.00 -11.34
C GLU A 1 0.83 -11.78 -10.04
N LYS A 2 0.31 -11.20 -8.94
CA LYS A 2 0.34 -11.86 -7.61
C LYS A 2 -0.28 -13.27 -7.56
N LEU A 3 -1.38 -13.46 -8.27
CA LEU A 3 -2.09 -14.74 -8.32
C LEU A 3 -1.42 -15.80 -9.20
N PHE A 4 -0.75 -15.37 -10.27
CA PHE A 4 -0.31 -16.25 -11.35
C PHE A 4 1.02 -16.96 -11.06
N ARG A 5 1.64 -16.73 -9.89
CA ARG A 5 2.88 -17.38 -9.42
C ARG A 5 4.08 -17.36 -10.41
N ARG A 6 3.95 -16.69 -11.56
CA ARG A 6 4.89 -16.59 -12.68
C ARG A 6 4.91 -15.15 -13.21
N ASN A 7 6.04 -14.74 -13.78
CA ASN A 7 6.07 -13.58 -14.69
C ASN A 7 5.32 -14.01 -15.95
N ILE A 8 4.13 -13.45 -16.19
CA ILE A 8 3.33 -13.75 -17.38
C ILE A 8 4.07 -13.14 -18.57
N ILE A 9 4.86 -13.98 -19.24
CA ILE A 9 5.42 -13.68 -20.55
C ILE A 9 4.46 -14.40 -21.51
N ASN A 10 3.65 -13.62 -22.23
CA ASN A 10 2.72 -14.00 -23.30
C ASN A 10 1.24 -14.13 -22.92
N GLY A 11 0.40 -13.47 -23.72
CA GLY A 11 -1.05 -13.42 -23.60
C GLY A 11 -1.75 -14.70 -24.05
N GLU A 12 -1.50 -15.81 -23.38
CA GLU A 12 -2.45 -16.92 -23.34
C GLU A 12 -3.58 -16.59 -22.36
N GLU A 13 -4.79 -17.11 -22.61
CA GLU A 13 -5.90 -17.02 -21.65
C GLU A 13 -5.51 -17.75 -20.37
N ASP A 14 -5.06 -16.97 -19.40
CA ASP A 14 -4.52 -17.46 -18.14
C ASP A 14 -5.69 -17.77 -17.19
N TYR A 15 -6.13 -19.02 -17.17
CA TYR A 15 -7.22 -19.48 -16.31
C TYR A 15 -6.76 -19.62 -14.85
N ILE A 16 -7.61 -19.16 -13.95
CA ILE A 16 -7.41 -19.25 -12.50
C ILE A 16 -8.28 -20.37 -11.97
N THR A 17 -7.68 -21.39 -11.35
CA THR A 17 -8.46 -22.42 -10.68
C THR A 17 -9.01 -21.91 -9.34
N TRP A 18 -10.16 -22.46 -8.93
CA TRP A 18 -10.72 -22.20 -7.59
C TRP A 18 -9.71 -22.49 -6.47
N ALA A 19 -8.91 -23.55 -6.63
CA ALA A 19 -7.89 -23.91 -5.66
C ALA A 19 -6.82 -22.82 -5.52
N GLN A 20 -6.29 -22.32 -6.63
CA GLN A 20 -5.31 -21.21 -6.63
C GLN A 20 -5.89 -19.92 -6.04
N PHE A 21 -7.20 -19.67 -6.21
CA PHE A 21 -7.84 -18.47 -5.73
C PHE A 21 -8.04 -18.45 -4.20
N CYS A 22 -8.52 -19.54 -3.60
CA CYS A 22 -8.97 -19.53 -2.20
C CYS A 22 -8.67 -20.79 -1.39
N LYS A 23 -7.93 -21.78 -1.91
CA LYS A 23 -7.56 -22.98 -1.12
C LYS A 23 -6.07 -23.11 -0.91
N GLU A 24 -5.29 -22.81 -1.94
CA GLU A 24 -3.84 -22.94 -1.88
C GLU A 24 -3.22 -21.64 -1.35
N PRO A 25 -2.27 -21.74 -0.41
CA PRO A 25 -1.54 -20.57 0.05
C PRO A 25 -0.74 -19.94 -1.09
N LEU A 26 -0.49 -18.64 -0.97
CA LEU A 26 0.48 -17.95 -1.82
C LEU A 26 1.90 -18.48 -1.53
N PRO A 27 2.82 -18.44 -2.52
CA PRO A 27 4.22 -18.80 -2.29
C PRO A 27 4.81 -18.03 -1.10
N ASP A 28 5.50 -18.75 -0.22
CA ASP A 28 6.14 -18.24 0.99
C ASP A 28 5.18 -17.56 2.00
N ARG A 29 3.88 -17.90 1.94
CA ARG A 29 2.85 -17.40 2.85
C ARG A 29 2.03 -18.53 3.45
N SER A 30 1.40 -18.25 4.58
CA SER A 30 0.46 -19.15 5.27
C SER A 30 -1.00 -18.88 4.90
N PHE A 31 -1.27 -17.94 3.99
CA PHE A 31 -2.61 -17.49 3.62
C PHE A 31 -2.84 -17.56 2.11
N THR A 32 -4.10 -17.72 1.70
CA THR A 32 -4.50 -17.78 0.28
C THR A 32 -4.57 -16.38 -0.33
N PHE A 33 -4.74 -16.30 -1.65
CA PHE A 33 -4.98 -15.00 -2.28
C PHE A 33 -6.29 -14.37 -1.79
N TRP A 34 -7.36 -15.16 -1.69
CA TRP A 34 -8.65 -14.67 -1.22
C TRP A 34 -8.56 -14.09 0.19
N ASP A 35 -7.86 -14.74 1.12
CA ASP A 35 -7.66 -14.23 2.48
C ASP A 35 -6.98 -12.86 2.47
N TRP A 36 -5.92 -12.73 1.66
CA TRP A 36 -5.19 -11.48 1.48
C TRP A 36 -6.05 -10.37 0.89
N PHE A 37 -6.75 -10.68 -0.20
CA PHE A 37 -7.58 -9.71 -0.90
C PHE A 37 -8.76 -9.27 -0.03
N PHE A 38 -9.42 -10.21 0.65
CA PHE A 38 -10.50 -9.93 1.58
C PHE A 38 -10.03 -9.07 2.76
N ALA A 39 -8.86 -9.36 3.34
CA ALA A 39 -8.30 -8.54 4.41
C ALA A 39 -8.02 -7.10 3.96
N ILE A 40 -7.54 -6.90 2.73
CA ILE A 40 -7.36 -5.56 2.13
C ILE A 40 -8.70 -4.87 1.92
N MET A 41 -9.72 -5.56 1.39
CA MET A 41 -11.05 -4.99 1.23
C MET A 41 -11.63 -4.52 2.57
N LYS A 42 -11.49 -5.34 3.61
CA LYS A 42 -11.93 -5.00 4.97
C LYS A 42 -11.16 -3.80 5.53
N LEU A 43 -9.84 -3.80 5.46
CA LEU A 43 -9.00 -2.67 5.88
C LEU A 43 -9.41 -1.37 5.16
N THR A 44 -9.67 -1.47 3.86
CA THR A 44 -10.04 -0.33 3.03
C THR A 44 -11.39 0.22 3.43
N LYS A 45 -12.39 -0.66 3.58
CA LYS A 45 -13.73 -0.28 4.00
C LYS A 45 -13.73 0.38 5.38
N ASP A 46 -13.02 -0.23 6.34
CA ASP A 46 -13.13 0.14 7.74
C ASP A 46 -12.23 1.35 8.10
N HIS A 47 -11.09 1.53 7.41
CA HIS A 47 -10.09 2.54 7.80
C HIS A 47 -9.62 3.47 6.68
N LEU A 48 -9.70 3.08 5.41
CA LEU A 48 -9.02 3.79 4.33
C LEU A 48 -9.96 4.36 3.26
N LEU A 49 -11.28 4.23 3.45
CA LEU A 49 -12.26 4.48 2.41
C LEU A 49 -12.19 5.92 1.87
N SER A 50 -12.02 6.90 2.76
CA SER A 50 -11.89 8.31 2.42
C SER A 50 -10.62 8.58 1.60
N LEU A 51 -9.47 8.11 2.08
CA LEU A 51 -8.17 8.24 1.40
C LEU A 51 -8.12 7.50 0.05
N TRP A 52 -8.78 6.34 -0.03
CA TRP A 52 -8.93 5.57 -1.27
C TRP A 52 -9.74 6.34 -2.31
N LYS A 53 -10.91 6.89 -1.90
CA LYS A 53 -11.76 7.71 -2.77
C LYS A 53 -11.07 8.99 -3.24
N ALA A 54 -10.20 9.56 -2.41
CA ALA A 54 -9.39 10.73 -2.74
C ALA A 54 -8.21 10.43 -3.69
N GLY A 55 -7.97 9.16 -4.04
CA GLY A 55 -6.88 8.77 -4.94
C GLY A 55 -5.48 8.90 -4.33
N LEU A 56 -5.37 8.92 -2.99
CA LEU A 56 -4.10 9.05 -2.28
C LEU A 56 -3.40 7.70 -2.05
N ILE A 57 -4.09 6.59 -2.33
CA ILE A 57 -3.58 5.24 -2.15
C ILE A 57 -3.36 4.60 -3.52
N VAL A 58 -2.10 4.28 -3.84
CA VAL A 58 -1.79 3.47 -5.03
C VAL A 58 -2.33 2.05 -4.84
N GLY A 59 -2.18 1.51 -3.63
CA GLY A 59 -2.77 0.24 -3.22
C GLY A 59 -2.07 -0.96 -3.85
N PHE A 60 -2.47 -1.33 -5.07
CA PHE A 60 -2.01 -2.53 -5.75
C PHE A 60 -0.72 -2.28 -6.55
N ILE A 61 0.40 -2.20 -5.83
CA ILE A 61 1.74 -2.13 -6.40
C ILE A 61 2.68 -3.03 -5.60
N ASN A 62 3.39 -3.94 -6.28
CA ASN A 62 4.35 -4.82 -5.63
C ASN A 62 5.59 -4.04 -5.16
N LYS A 63 6.32 -4.58 -4.18
CA LYS A 63 7.51 -3.93 -3.60
C LYS A 63 8.53 -3.50 -4.66
N GLY A 64 8.86 -4.36 -5.62
CA GLY A 64 9.88 -4.07 -6.63
C GLY A 64 9.49 -2.95 -7.60
N LYS A 65 8.21 -2.89 -8.01
CA LYS A 65 7.70 -1.79 -8.84
C LYS A 65 7.66 -0.48 -8.05
N ALA A 66 7.22 -0.52 -6.80
CA ALA A 66 7.25 0.65 -5.92
C ALA A 66 8.67 1.19 -5.72
N GLU A 67 9.66 0.32 -5.51
CA GLU A 67 11.07 0.72 -5.39
C GLU A 67 11.60 1.39 -6.65
N ARG A 68 11.33 0.83 -7.84
CA ARG A 68 11.74 1.44 -9.11
C ARG A 68 11.07 2.80 -9.31
N THR A 69 9.77 2.90 -9.09
CA THR A 69 9.04 4.16 -9.20
C THR A 69 9.60 5.22 -8.27
N LEU A 70 9.84 4.90 -6.99
CA LEU A 70 10.34 5.87 -6.01
C LEU A 70 11.77 6.35 -6.28
N LYS A 71 12.64 5.50 -6.84
CA LYS A 71 14.03 5.86 -7.19
C LYS A 71 14.14 6.99 -8.20
N GLU A 72 13.11 7.20 -9.01
CA GLU A 72 13.07 8.21 -10.07
C GLU A 72 12.40 9.52 -9.61
N LEU A 73 11.90 9.57 -8.36
CA LEU A 73 11.17 10.70 -7.80
C LEU A 73 12.05 11.53 -6.87
N VAL A 74 11.60 12.75 -6.57
CA VAL A 74 12.31 13.69 -5.70
C VAL A 74 12.32 13.16 -4.26
N GLY A 75 13.43 13.41 -3.54
CA GLY A 75 13.55 13.13 -2.11
C GLY A 75 12.35 13.65 -1.31
N GLY A 76 11.87 12.82 -0.39
CA GLY A 76 10.65 13.04 0.39
C GLY A 76 9.35 12.59 -0.30
N THR A 77 9.42 12.09 -1.54
CA THR A 77 8.24 11.51 -2.21
C THR A 77 7.91 10.14 -1.64
N PHE A 78 6.63 9.89 -1.38
CA PHE A 78 6.13 8.64 -0.84
C PHE A 78 4.89 8.14 -1.57
N LEU A 79 4.61 6.84 -1.40
CA LEU A 79 3.39 6.21 -1.87
C LEU A 79 2.84 5.24 -0.82
N LEU A 80 1.53 5.04 -0.88
CA LEU A 80 0.82 4.09 -0.04
C LEU A 80 0.46 2.85 -0.85
N ARG A 81 0.87 1.68 -0.36
CA ARG A 81 0.60 0.39 -1.02
C ARG A 81 0.14 -0.67 -0.02
N PHE A 82 -0.62 -1.64 -0.48
CA PHE A 82 -0.96 -2.80 0.34
C PHE A 82 0.24 -3.74 0.48
N SER A 83 0.39 -4.29 1.67
CA SER A 83 1.45 -5.25 1.98
C SER A 83 1.18 -6.56 1.27
N ASP A 84 2.24 -7.14 0.70
CA ASP A 84 2.18 -8.48 0.11
C ASP A 84 2.38 -9.58 1.15
N SER A 85 2.94 -9.21 2.31
CA SER A 85 3.44 -10.12 3.34
C SER A 85 2.61 -10.14 4.61
N GLU A 86 1.81 -9.11 4.83
CA GLU A 86 0.99 -8.90 6.03
C GLU A 86 -0.48 -8.83 5.62
N LEU A 87 -1.35 -9.63 6.25
CA LEU A 87 -2.78 -9.62 5.96
C LEU A 87 -3.41 -8.29 6.40
N GLY A 88 -4.09 -7.62 5.47
CA GLY A 88 -4.73 -6.34 5.78
C GLY A 88 -3.73 -5.28 6.25
N GLY A 89 -2.49 -5.32 5.74
CA GLY A 89 -1.47 -4.31 6.01
C GLY A 89 -1.42 -3.25 4.91
N ILE A 90 -1.30 -1.98 5.28
CA ILE A 90 -0.90 -0.88 4.40
C ILE A 90 0.50 -0.40 4.78
N THR A 91 1.36 -0.12 3.81
CA THR A 91 2.73 0.34 4.05
C THR A 91 3.05 1.60 3.26
N VAL A 92 3.96 2.40 3.82
CA VAL A 92 4.56 3.55 3.15
C VAL A 92 5.88 3.10 2.52
N GLY A 93 6.04 3.38 1.23
CA GLY A 93 7.34 3.42 0.58
C GLY A 93 7.71 4.86 0.28
N PHE A 94 8.95 5.27 0.53
CA PHE A 94 9.40 6.62 0.25
C PHE A 94 10.87 6.66 -0.19
N VAL A 95 11.25 7.72 -0.89
CA VAL A 95 12.66 8.05 -1.17
C VAL A 95 13.08 9.17 -0.24
N ASN A 96 14.22 9.04 0.45
CA ASN A 96 14.74 10.09 1.33
C ASN A 96 15.62 11.09 0.56
N ASP A 97 16.15 12.10 1.25
CA ASP A 97 16.96 13.18 0.64
C ASP A 97 18.34 12.71 0.14
N GLN A 98 18.75 11.50 0.54
CA GLN A 98 19.96 10.83 0.08
C GLN A 98 19.68 9.90 -1.11
N ASN A 99 18.48 10.00 -1.70
CA ASN A 99 18.01 9.17 -2.81
C ASN A 99 17.93 7.66 -2.46
N VAL A 100 17.78 7.33 -1.18
CA VAL A 100 17.61 5.96 -0.68
C VAL A 100 16.13 5.66 -0.55
N VAL A 101 15.68 4.59 -1.20
CA VAL A 101 14.30 4.10 -1.07
C VAL A 101 14.17 3.22 0.16
N LEU A 102 13.18 3.54 0.99
CA LEU A 102 12.87 2.84 2.22
C LEU A 102 11.40 2.39 2.22
N MET A 103 11.13 1.27 2.87
CA MET A 103 9.80 0.71 3.06
C MET A 103 9.57 0.54 4.55
N LEU A 104 8.52 1.18 5.09
CA LEU A 104 8.16 1.01 6.49
C LEU A 104 7.57 -0.38 6.75
N SER A 105 7.47 -0.74 8.03
CA SER A 105 6.68 -1.91 8.43
C SER A 105 5.20 -1.62 8.17
N PRO A 106 4.42 -2.60 7.67
CA PRO A 106 2.99 -2.41 7.42
C PRO A 106 2.21 -2.07 8.69
N TRP A 107 1.20 -1.21 8.55
CA TRP A 107 0.20 -0.93 9.57
C TRP A 107 -1.08 -1.71 9.27
N THR A 108 -1.62 -2.34 10.30
CA THR A 108 -2.84 -3.14 10.25
C THR A 108 -4.02 -2.36 10.82
N ALA A 109 -5.23 -2.93 10.75
CA ALA A 109 -6.41 -2.38 11.42
C ALA A 109 -6.17 -2.08 12.91
N ARG A 110 -5.36 -2.90 13.61
CA ARG A 110 -5.02 -2.66 15.02
C ARG A 110 -4.27 -1.32 15.18
N ASP A 111 -3.31 -1.07 14.32
CA ASP A 111 -2.49 0.15 14.34
C ASP A 111 -3.33 1.38 13.99
N LEU A 112 -4.20 1.25 13.00
CA LEU A 112 -5.07 2.32 12.51
C LEU A 112 -6.19 2.69 13.48
N ASN A 113 -6.61 1.75 14.34
CA ASN A 113 -7.52 2.03 15.46
C ASN A 113 -6.87 2.88 16.56
N ILE A 114 -5.56 2.72 16.78
CA ILE A 114 -4.83 3.53 17.77
C ILE A 114 -4.63 4.94 17.22
N ARG A 115 -4.25 5.05 15.94
CA ARG A 115 -4.03 6.32 15.27
C ARG A 115 -4.26 6.17 13.77
N GLY A 116 -5.11 7.04 13.22
CA GLY A 116 -5.50 7.03 11.81
C GLY A 116 -4.30 7.20 10.86
N LEU A 117 -4.47 6.73 9.62
CA LEU A 117 -3.38 6.73 8.64
C LEU A 117 -2.86 8.13 8.33
N ALA A 118 -3.75 9.13 8.17
CA ALA A 118 -3.36 10.50 7.88
C ALA A 118 -2.49 11.10 9.00
N ASP A 119 -2.88 10.90 10.26
CA ASP A 119 -2.10 11.40 11.39
C ASP A 119 -0.74 10.70 11.53
N ARG A 120 -0.68 9.39 11.26
CA ARG A 120 0.59 8.64 11.22
C ARG A 120 1.53 9.14 10.11
N ILE A 121 0.98 9.55 8.96
CA ILE A 121 1.75 10.14 7.86
C ILE A 121 2.23 11.54 8.25
N HIS A 122 1.39 12.33 8.93
CA HIS A 122 1.74 13.66 9.41
C HIS A 122 2.90 13.63 10.42
N ASP A 123 2.98 12.61 11.27
CA ASP A 123 4.08 12.44 12.24
C ASP A 123 5.45 12.19 11.59
N LEU A 124 5.50 11.91 10.28
CA LEU A 124 6.72 11.57 9.56
C LEU A 124 7.14 12.75 8.67
N ASP A 125 8.00 13.61 9.19
CA ASP A 125 8.48 14.82 8.49
C ASP A 125 9.23 14.52 7.18
N VAL A 126 9.78 13.31 7.05
CA VAL A 126 10.43 12.86 5.82
C VAL A 126 9.44 12.72 4.65
N LEU A 127 8.14 12.56 4.93
CA LEU A 127 7.10 12.39 3.92
C LEU A 127 6.57 13.76 3.50
N ARG A 128 6.89 14.18 2.27
CA ARG A 128 6.61 15.54 1.77
C ARG A 128 5.70 15.57 0.56
N TYR A 129 5.85 14.63 -0.37
CA TYR A 129 5.08 14.60 -1.61
C TYR A 129 4.39 13.25 -1.78
N ILE A 130 3.09 13.25 -2.09
CA ILE A 130 2.34 12.00 -2.30
C ILE A 130 2.29 11.64 -3.79
N TYR A 131 2.78 10.47 -4.15
CA TYR A 131 2.61 9.88 -5.48
C TYR A 131 1.22 9.21 -5.59
N PRO A 132 0.53 9.30 -6.75
CA PRO A 132 0.99 9.83 -8.04
C PRO A 132 0.71 11.32 -8.26
N THR A 133 -0.01 11.98 -7.36
CA THR A 133 -0.49 13.36 -7.58
C THR A 133 0.61 14.41 -7.48
N ASN A 134 1.74 14.07 -6.85
CA ASN A 134 2.86 14.96 -6.55
C ASN A 134 2.46 16.21 -5.72
N ARG A 135 1.31 16.14 -5.03
CA ARG A 135 0.85 17.19 -4.11
C ARG A 135 1.67 17.16 -2.83
N LEU A 136 1.79 18.30 -2.17
CA LEU A 136 2.35 18.35 -0.82
C LEU A 136 1.49 17.51 0.14
N ARG A 137 2.14 16.86 1.10
CA ARG A 137 1.49 16.01 2.12
C ARG A 137 0.33 16.76 2.76
N ASP A 138 0.57 17.93 3.33
CA ASP A 138 -0.47 18.64 4.09
C ASP A 138 -1.60 19.14 3.19
N GLU A 139 -1.31 19.55 1.96
CA GLU A 139 -2.37 19.89 1.00
C GLU A 139 -3.28 18.69 0.70
N ALA A 140 -2.69 17.50 0.55
CA ALA A 140 -3.39 16.27 0.21
C ALA A 140 -4.10 15.64 1.42
N PHE A 141 -3.56 15.79 2.63
CA PHE A 141 -4.03 15.07 3.82
C PHE A 141 -4.77 15.93 4.85
N GLN A 142 -4.75 17.27 4.73
CA GLN A 142 -5.34 18.21 5.71
C GLN A 142 -6.77 17.87 6.14
N GLU A 143 -7.63 17.45 5.21
CA GLU A 143 -9.03 17.15 5.49
C GLU A 143 -9.24 15.84 6.26
N PHE A 144 -8.19 15.02 6.36
CA PHE A 144 -8.20 13.73 7.05
C PHE A 144 -7.46 13.75 8.39
N TYR A 145 -6.82 14.86 8.74
CA TYR A 145 -6.17 15.00 10.04
C TYR A 145 -7.22 15.09 11.16
N THR A 146 -6.95 14.40 12.26
CA THR A 146 -7.81 14.51 13.45
C THR A 146 -7.68 15.93 14.00
N GLN A 147 -8.79 16.68 14.04
CA GLN A 147 -8.80 17.99 14.68
C GLN A 147 -8.47 17.81 16.16
N ARG A 148 -7.39 18.43 16.63
CA ARG A 148 -7.10 18.52 18.05
C ARG A 148 -8.18 19.40 18.68
N MET A 149 -9.05 18.78 19.48
CA MET A 149 -9.92 19.52 20.42
C MET A 149 -9.08 20.19 21.50
#